data_AF-A0A382UPJ1-F1
#
_entry.id   AF-A0A382UPJ1-F1
#
_cell.length_a   1.000
_cell.length_b   1.000
_cell.length_c   1.000
_cell.angle_alpha   90.00
_cell.angle_beta   90.00
_cell.angle_gamma   90.00
#
_symmetry.space_group_name_H-M   'P 1'
#
loop_
_entity.id
_entity.type
_entity.pdbx_description
1 polymer ?
#
loop_
_entity_poly.entity_id
_entity_poly.type
_entity_poly.pdbx_seq_one_letter_code
_entity_poly.pdbx_strand_id
1 'polypeptide(L)'
;MAKPLFTNDAVVLGILLGILSFVFLTGRSEHPFWKKFYKYVPTLLLCYFIPSIFNSLGIFSGESSRLYFVASRYLLPTSLVLLTISIDLPSIIKLGPKALVMFFTGTAGIIIGGPLAIMVVSVFAPDIVGGAGPEAVWRGLTTVAGSWIGGGANQAAMKEIFNVGDGLFSAMIAVDVIVANIWLAFLLYGAG
;
A
#
# COMPACT_ATOMS: atom_id res chain seq x y z
N MET A 1 -18.79 0.96 -19.42
CA MET A 1 -18.33 -0.01 -18.39
C MET A 1 -19.02 -1.34 -18.63
N ALA A 2 -18.27 -2.44 -18.68
CA ALA A 2 -18.85 -3.77 -18.74
C ALA A 2 -19.60 -4.06 -17.43
N LYS A 3 -20.76 -4.71 -17.51
CA LYS A 3 -21.51 -5.13 -16.33
C LYS A 3 -20.69 -6.19 -15.58
N PRO A 4 -20.42 -6.03 -14.28
CA PRO A 4 -19.64 -7.01 -13.54
C PRO A 4 -20.32 -8.38 -13.56
N LEU A 5 -19.52 -9.43 -13.76
CA LEU A 5 -19.99 -10.82 -13.83
C LEU A 5 -20.64 -11.26 -12.50
N PHE A 6 -20.02 -10.88 -11.38
CA PHE A 6 -20.53 -11.12 -10.05
C PHE A 6 -20.87 -9.80 -9.35
N THR A 7 -22.11 -9.69 -8.87
CA THR A 7 -22.60 -8.53 -8.08
C THR A 7 -22.90 -8.89 -6.63
N ASN A 8 -22.88 -10.18 -6.28
CA ASN A 8 -23.14 -10.64 -4.92
C ASN A 8 -21.87 -10.47 -4.08
N ASP A 9 -21.94 -9.61 -3.05
CA ASP A 9 -20.81 -9.31 -2.16
C ASP A 9 -20.18 -10.56 -1.52
N ALA A 10 -20.97 -11.60 -1.21
CA ALA A 10 -20.43 -12.83 -0.63
C ALA A 10 -19.58 -13.63 -1.64
N VAL A 11 -19.98 -13.63 -2.92
CA VAL A 11 -19.19 -14.27 -3.99
C VAL A 11 -17.89 -13.49 -4.22
N VAL A 12 -17.98 -12.16 -4.29
CA VAL A 12 -16.79 -11.29 -4.44
C VAL A 12 -15.84 -11.49 -3.26
N LEU A 13 -16.34 -11.56 -2.03
CA LEU A 13 -15.54 -11.85 -0.84
C LEU A 13 -14.87 -13.23 -0.94
N GLY A 14 -15.60 -14.26 -1.36
CA GLY A 14 -15.05 -15.60 -1.57
C GLY A 14 -13.92 -15.61 -2.59
N ILE A 15 -14.06 -14.87 -3.69
CA ILE A 15 -12.99 -14.70 -4.70
C ILE A 15 -11.77 -14.01 -4.09
N LEU A 16 -11.96 -12.90 -3.37
CA LEU A 16 -10.87 -12.16 -2.73
C LEU A 16 -10.13 -13.02 -1.69
N LEU A 17 -10.87 -13.74 -0.85
CA LEU A 17 -10.29 -14.69 0.11
C LEU A 17 -9.54 -15.82 -0.61
N GLY A 18 -10.10 -16.36 -1.71
CA GLY A 18 -9.44 -17.38 -2.53
C GLY A 18 -8.12 -16.89 -3.13
N ILE A 19 -8.08 -15.65 -3.65
CA ILE A 19 -6.86 -15.01 -4.14
C ILE A 19 -5.83 -14.88 -3.02
N LEU A 20 -6.23 -14.36 -1.86
CA LEU A 20 -5.33 -14.21 -0.71
C LEU A 20 -4.79 -15.55 -0.24
N SER A 21 -5.66 -16.56 -0.09
CA SER A 21 -5.27 -17.92 0.29
C SER A 21 -4.29 -18.51 -0.71
N PHE A 22 -4.56 -18.40 -2.02
CA PHE A 22 -3.64 -18.85 -3.05
C PHE A 22 -2.28 -18.19 -2.90
N VAL A 23 -2.22 -16.86 -2.89
CA VAL A 23 -0.99 -16.07 -2.84
C VAL A 23 -0.16 -16.34 -1.57
N PHE A 24 -0.79 -16.43 -0.40
CA PHE A 24 -0.08 -16.72 0.84
C PHE A 24 0.38 -18.18 0.94
N LEU A 25 -0.39 -19.13 0.43
CA LEU A 25 0.01 -20.55 0.41
C LEU A 25 1.17 -20.79 -0.55
N THR A 26 1.12 -20.22 -1.75
CA THR A 26 2.24 -20.31 -2.71
C THR A 26 3.45 -19.52 -2.20
N GLY A 27 3.24 -18.39 -1.53
CA GLY A 27 4.32 -17.58 -0.91
C GLY A 27 5.06 -18.29 0.23
N ARG A 28 4.40 -19.19 0.95
CA ARG A 28 5.01 -20.04 2.01
C ARG A 28 5.45 -21.41 1.49
N SER A 29 5.24 -21.70 0.22
CA SER A 29 5.53 -23.02 -0.34
C SER A 29 7.03 -23.24 -0.45
N GLU A 30 7.47 -24.44 -0.04
CA GLU A 30 8.88 -24.86 -0.15
C GLU A 30 9.28 -25.28 -1.58
N HIS A 31 8.31 -25.37 -2.51
CA HIS A 31 8.55 -25.85 -3.87
C HIS A 31 9.51 -24.91 -4.64
N PRO A 32 10.51 -25.44 -5.39
CA PRO A 32 11.55 -24.63 -6.03
C PRO A 32 11.03 -23.53 -6.96
N PHE A 33 9.94 -23.81 -7.68
CA PHE A 33 9.29 -22.83 -8.55
C PHE A 33 8.77 -21.60 -7.77
N TRP A 34 8.01 -21.83 -6.70
CA TRP A 34 7.41 -20.75 -5.92
C TRP A 34 8.47 -19.94 -5.18
N LYS A 35 9.48 -20.60 -4.61
CA LYS A 35 10.63 -19.89 -4.02
C LYS A 35 11.32 -18.96 -5.02
N LYS A 36 11.57 -19.45 -6.25
CA LYS A 36 12.20 -18.63 -7.29
C LYS A 36 11.29 -17.47 -7.72
N PHE A 37 9.99 -17.71 -7.86
CA PHE A 37 9.02 -16.68 -8.24
C PHE A 37 8.92 -15.57 -7.18
N TYR A 38 8.70 -15.92 -5.90
CA TYR A 38 8.56 -14.97 -4.79
C TYR A 38 9.86 -14.27 -4.41
N LYS A 39 11.02 -14.77 -4.87
CA LYS A 39 12.29 -14.04 -4.79
C LYS A 39 12.25 -12.73 -5.59
N TYR A 40 11.52 -12.69 -6.70
CA TYR A 40 11.43 -11.51 -7.58
C TYR A 40 10.12 -10.77 -7.44
N VAL A 41 9.02 -11.47 -7.16
CA VAL A 41 7.68 -10.89 -7.06
C VAL A 41 7.19 -10.96 -5.61
N PRO A 42 7.12 -9.83 -4.89
CA PRO A 42 6.66 -9.83 -3.51
C PRO A 42 5.20 -10.28 -3.37
N THR A 43 4.90 -11.02 -2.31
CA THR A 43 3.54 -11.51 -2.00
C THR A 43 2.51 -10.37 -1.93
N LEU A 44 2.86 -9.28 -1.26
CA LEU A 44 1.97 -8.11 -1.14
C LEU A 44 1.63 -7.51 -2.49
N LEU A 45 2.59 -7.46 -3.42
CA LEU A 45 2.39 -6.94 -4.77
C LEU A 45 1.29 -7.72 -5.50
N LEU A 46 1.32 -9.05 -5.41
CA LEU A 46 0.28 -9.91 -5.99
C LEU A 46 -1.09 -9.74 -5.34
N CYS A 47 -1.14 -9.51 -4.03
CA CYS A 47 -2.40 -9.23 -3.32
C CYS A 47 -3.09 -7.96 -3.84
N TYR A 48 -2.37 -7.03 -4.47
CA TYR A 48 -2.95 -5.85 -5.12
C TYR A 48 -3.24 -6.06 -6.60
N PHE A 49 -2.29 -6.64 -7.36
CA PHE A 49 -2.44 -6.79 -8.80
C PHE A 49 -3.52 -7.79 -9.20
N ILE A 50 -3.59 -8.96 -8.55
CA ILE A 50 -4.54 -10.00 -8.98
C ILE A 50 -6.00 -9.50 -8.83
N PRO A 51 -6.42 -8.92 -7.69
CA PRO A 51 -7.76 -8.34 -7.59
C PRO A 51 -7.99 -7.17 -8.55
N SER A 52 -6.97 -6.34 -8.81
CA SER A 52 -7.08 -5.20 -9.74
C SER A 52 -7.28 -5.66 -11.20
N ILE A 53 -6.60 -6.72 -11.61
CA ILE A 53 -6.82 -7.37 -12.92
C ILE A 53 -8.23 -7.93 -13.00
N PHE A 54 -8.70 -8.62 -11.96
CA PHE A 54 -10.05 -9.19 -11.95
C PHE A 54 -11.14 -8.11 -12.02
N ASN A 55 -10.92 -6.97 -11.34
CA ASN A 55 -11.77 -5.80 -11.44
C ASN A 55 -11.77 -5.24 -12.87
N SER A 56 -10.59 -5.04 -13.46
CA SER A 56 -10.42 -4.50 -14.83
C SER A 56 -11.04 -5.41 -15.90
N LEU A 57 -11.00 -6.73 -15.70
CA LEU A 57 -11.64 -7.73 -16.57
C LEU A 57 -13.16 -7.80 -16.37
N GLY A 58 -13.73 -7.07 -15.41
CA GLY A 58 -15.16 -7.06 -15.11
C GLY A 58 -15.66 -8.31 -14.38
N ILE A 59 -14.78 -9.08 -13.72
CA ILE A 59 -15.19 -10.24 -12.91
C ILE A 59 -16.04 -9.77 -11.71
N PHE A 60 -15.63 -8.68 -11.07
CA PHE A 60 -16.38 -7.94 -10.05
C PHE A 60 -16.06 -6.44 -10.18
N SER A 61 -16.87 -5.56 -9.57
CA SER A 61 -16.54 -4.12 -9.48
C SER A 61 -16.41 -3.71 -8.02
N GLY A 62 -15.24 -3.14 -7.69
CA GLY A 62 -14.95 -2.57 -6.38
C GLY A 62 -15.84 -1.37 -6.03
N GLU A 63 -16.32 -0.60 -7.02
CA GLU A 63 -17.19 0.56 -6.79
C GLU A 63 -18.64 0.14 -6.48
N SER A 64 -19.12 -0.93 -7.13
CA SER A 64 -20.48 -1.44 -6.92
C SER A 64 -20.61 -2.32 -5.67
N SER A 65 -19.50 -2.89 -5.19
CA SER A 65 -19.48 -3.78 -4.04
C SER A 65 -19.42 -3.01 -2.72
N ARG A 66 -20.14 -3.49 -1.71
CA ARG A 66 -20.08 -2.90 -0.35
C ARG A 66 -18.89 -3.40 0.45
N LEU A 67 -18.05 -4.26 -0.12
CA LEU A 67 -16.91 -4.84 0.60
C LEU A 67 -15.88 -3.79 0.99
N TYR A 68 -15.64 -2.75 0.18
CA TYR A 68 -14.75 -1.66 0.57
C TYR A 68 -15.25 -0.96 1.84
N PHE A 69 -16.55 -0.64 1.90
CA PHE A 69 -17.17 -0.04 3.09
C PHE A 69 -17.01 -0.93 4.32
N VAL A 70 -17.23 -2.23 4.18
CA VAL A 70 -17.08 -3.18 5.30
C VAL A 70 -15.62 -3.23 5.75
N ALA A 71 -14.69 -3.32 4.80
CA ALA A 71 -13.26 -3.40 5.07
C ALA A 71 -12.74 -2.12 5.73
N SER A 72 -13.06 -0.93 5.21
CA SER A 72 -12.53 0.33 5.71
C SER A 72 -13.13 0.77 7.04
N ARG A 73 -14.40 0.41 7.33
CA ARG A 73 -15.12 0.90 8.53
C ARG A 73 -15.21 -0.08 9.68
N TYR A 74 -15.09 -1.38 9.41
CA TYR A 74 -15.16 -2.39 10.45
C TYR A 74 -13.85 -3.16 10.58
N LEU A 75 -13.32 -3.69 9.47
CA LEU A 75 -12.13 -4.55 9.55
C LEU A 75 -10.86 -3.76 9.82
N LEU A 76 -10.64 -2.65 9.10
CA LEU A 76 -9.44 -1.83 9.21
C LEU A 76 -9.32 -1.24 10.62
N PRO A 77 -10.32 -0.56 11.21
CA PRO A 77 -10.18 -0.01 12.57
C PRO A 77 -9.94 -1.09 13.62
N THR A 78 -10.66 -2.22 13.54
CA THR A 78 -10.43 -3.35 14.46
C THR A 78 -9.02 -3.91 14.33
N SER A 79 -8.49 -4.05 13.10
CA SER A 79 -7.12 -4.52 12.89
C SER A 79 -6.08 -3.57 13.49
N LEU A 80 -6.29 -2.25 13.41
CA LEU A 80 -5.40 -1.26 13.99
C LEU A 80 -5.38 -1.34 15.52
N VAL A 81 -6.54 -1.54 16.15
CA VAL A 81 -6.62 -1.74 17.60
C VAL A 81 -5.88 -3.01 18.00
N LEU A 82 -6.10 -4.12 17.31
CA LEU A 82 -5.43 -5.40 17.58
C LEU A 82 -3.91 -5.31 17.40
N LEU A 83 -3.45 -4.63 16.35
CA LEU A 83 -2.04 -4.36 16.10
C LEU A 83 -1.46 -3.51 17.22
N THR A 84 -2.17 -2.47 17.67
CA THR A 84 -1.73 -1.58 18.75
C THR A 84 -1.59 -2.30 20.08
N ILE A 85 -2.52 -3.20 20.42
CA ILE A 85 -2.44 -4.05 21.63
C ILE A 85 -1.25 -5.02 21.57
N SER A 86 -0.85 -5.43 20.37
CA SER A 86 0.28 -6.33 20.15
C SER A 86 1.65 -5.65 20.24
N ILE A 87 1.70 -4.32 20.45
CA ILE A 87 2.94 -3.57 20.52
C ILE A 87 3.60 -3.72 21.90
N ASP A 88 4.88 -4.07 21.90
CA ASP A 88 5.73 -4.09 23.10
C ASP A 88 6.23 -2.67 23.45
N LEU A 89 5.40 -1.92 24.17
CA LEU A 89 5.72 -0.57 24.66
C LEU A 89 7.03 -0.53 25.48
N PRO A 90 7.27 -1.45 26.44
CA PRO A 90 8.53 -1.50 27.17
C PRO A 90 9.76 -1.59 26.27
N SER A 91 9.74 -2.40 25.21
CA SER A 91 10.84 -2.49 24.26
C SER A 91 11.02 -1.22 23.45
N ILE A 92 9.94 -0.55 23.05
CA ILE A 92 10.01 0.76 22.37
C ILE A 92 10.73 1.79 23.24
N ILE A 93 10.38 1.87 24.53
CA ILE A 93 10.99 2.83 25.46
C ILE A 93 12.51 2.60 25.59
N LYS A 94 12.97 1.35 25.54
CA LYS A 94 14.40 0.99 25.62
C LYS A 94 15.22 1.52 24.44
N LEU A 95 14.63 1.81 23.28
CA LEU A 95 15.35 2.44 22.17
C LEU A 95 15.77 3.89 22.48
N GLY A 96 15.07 4.53 23.43
CA GLY A 96 15.42 5.84 23.96
C GLY A 96 15.47 6.96 22.90
N PRO A 97 16.27 8.02 23.14
CA PRO A 97 16.31 9.20 22.27
C PRO A 97 16.78 8.93 20.84
N LYS A 98 17.54 7.85 20.60
CA LYS A 98 18.06 7.52 19.26
C LYS A 98 16.93 7.18 18.28
N ALA A 99 15.89 6.48 18.74
CA ALA A 99 14.72 6.21 17.90
C ALA A 99 13.95 7.49 17.56
N LEU A 100 13.83 8.42 18.50
CA LEU A 100 13.19 9.71 18.24
C LEU A 100 13.97 10.52 17.20
N VAL A 101 15.30 10.61 17.34
CA VAL A 101 16.14 11.31 16.35
C VAL A 101 16.00 10.66 14.98
N MET A 102 16.09 9.33 14.87
CA MET A 102 15.89 8.61 13.62
C MET A 102 14.52 8.93 13.00
N PHE A 103 13.46 8.87 13.80
CA PHE A 103 12.10 9.16 13.38
C PHE A 103 11.94 10.59 12.86
N PHE A 104 12.43 11.59 13.60
CA PHE A 104 12.32 12.99 13.21
C PHE A 104 13.18 13.31 11.98
N THR A 105 14.39 12.77 11.89
CA THR A 105 15.24 12.96 10.70
C THR A 105 14.60 12.34 9.46
N GLY A 106 14.06 11.12 9.56
CA GLY A 106 13.32 10.49 8.46
C GLY A 106 12.07 11.27 8.06
N THR A 107 11.30 11.70 9.06
CA THR A 107 10.08 12.51 8.86
C THR A 107 10.39 13.84 8.17
N ALA A 108 11.42 14.56 8.63
CA ALA A 108 11.86 15.81 7.99
C ALA A 108 12.33 15.55 6.54
N GLY A 109 13.06 14.46 6.31
CA GLY A 109 13.46 14.03 4.97
C GLY A 109 12.27 13.82 4.04
N ILE A 110 11.19 13.21 4.51
CA ILE A 110 9.96 12.97 3.72
C ILE A 110 9.19 14.28 3.48
N ILE A 111 9.02 15.11 4.52
CA ILE A 111 8.31 16.39 4.44
C ILE A 111 8.99 17.36 3.46
N ILE A 112 10.32 17.34 3.39
CA ILE A 112 11.09 18.18 2.47
C ILE A 112 11.20 17.50 1.09
N GLY A 113 11.56 16.22 1.07
CA GLY A 113 11.83 15.46 -0.14
C GLY A 113 10.61 15.27 -1.04
N GLY A 114 9.42 15.07 -0.48
CA GLY A 114 8.19 14.90 -1.25
C GLY A 114 7.86 16.13 -2.12
N PRO A 115 7.68 17.33 -1.54
CA PRO A 115 7.45 18.56 -2.29
C PRO A 115 8.61 18.89 -3.23
N LEU A 116 9.86 18.67 -2.81
CA LEU A 116 11.03 18.90 -3.66
C LEU A 116 11.01 17.99 -4.90
N ALA A 117 10.66 16.70 -4.75
CA ALA A 117 10.54 15.78 -5.87
C ALA A 117 9.47 16.23 -6.87
N ILE A 118 8.30 16.69 -6.39
CA ILE A 118 7.26 17.25 -7.26
C ILE A 118 7.79 18.49 -8.00
N MET A 119 8.49 19.38 -7.30
CA MET A 119 9.05 20.61 -7.89
C MET A 119 10.14 20.32 -8.94
N VAL A 120 11.02 19.34 -8.69
CA VAL A 120 12.05 18.97 -9.66
C VAL A 120 11.40 18.32 -10.88
N VAL A 121 10.47 17.39 -10.69
CA VAL A 121 9.80 16.71 -11.80
C VAL A 121 8.93 17.67 -12.61
N SER A 122 8.29 18.65 -11.97
CA SER A 122 7.44 19.63 -12.67
C SER A 122 8.21 20.51 -13.66
N VAL A 123 9.52 20.71 -13.45
CA VAL A 123 10.38 21.44 -14.40
C VAL A 123 10.58 20.66 -15.70
N PHE A 124 10.68 19.33 -15.62
CA PHE A 124 10.95 18.49 -16.79
C PHE A 124 9.69 17.94 -17.45
N ALA A 125 8.66 17.65 -16.65
CA ALA A 125 7.43 17.03 -17.12
C ALA A 125 6.25 17.53 -16.25
N PRO A 126 5.76 18.77 -16.47
CA PRO A 126 4.67 19.33 -15.69
C PRO A 126 3.36 18.53 -15.85
N ASP A 127 3.14 17.93 -17.01
CA ASP A 127 1.92 17.20 -17.34
C ASP A 127 1.73 15.93 -16.49
N ILE A 128 2.81 15.32 -15.99
CA ILE A 128 2.75 14.08 -15.19
C ILE A 128 2.61 14.32 -13.68
N VAL A 129 2.91 15.52 -13.19
CA VAL A 129 2.75 15.91 -11.77
C VAL A 129 1.55 16.81 -11.53
N GLY A 130 0.91 17.26 -12.62
CA GLY A 130 -0.37 17.96 -12.59
C GLY A 130 -1.55 17.06 -12.23
N GLY A 131 -2.75 17.61 -12.40
CA GLY A 131 -4.02 16.93 -12.11
C GLY A 131 -4.92 17.76 -11.21
N ALA A 132 -6.21 17.46 -11.25
CA ALA A 132 -7.23 18.10 -10.43
C ALA A 132 -8.15 17.05 -9.80
N GLY A 133 -8.69 17.35 -8.62
CA GLY A 133 -9.59 16.44 -7.92
C GLY A 133 -8.88 15.24 -7.25
N PRO A 134 -9.63 14.15 -6.98
CA PRO A 134 -9.14 12.96 -6.26
C PRO A 134 -7.93 12.24 -6.88
N GLU A 135 -7.72 12.40 -8.19
CA GLU A 135 -6.66 11.74 -8.96
C GLU A 135 -5.39 12.62 -9.11
N ALA A 136 -5.32 13.76 -8.42
CA ALA A 136 -4.13 14.60 -8.45
C ALA A 136 -2.93 13.87 -7.82
N VAL A 137 -1.80 13.82 -8.53
CA VAL A 137 -0.63 13.01 -8.16
C VAL A 137 -0.11 13.33 -6.76
N TRP A 138 -0.10 14.61 -6.38
CA TRP A 138 0.31 15.02 -5.04
C TRP A 138 -0.53 14.37 -3.92
N ARG A 139 -1.82 14.12 -4.15
CA ARG A 139 -2.70 13.43 -3.20
C ARG A 139 -2.34 11.95 -3.09
N GLY A 140 -1.98 11.32 -4.19
CA GLY A 140 -1.42 9.97 -4.16
C GLY A 140 -0.13 9.92 -3.34
N LEU A 141 0.76 10.89 -3.54
CA LEU A 141 2.03 11.00 -2.83
C LEU A 141 1.87 11.24 -1.33
N THR A 142 0.79 11.87 -0.85
CA THR A 142 0.53 11.97 0.60
C THR A 142 0.33 10.59 1.22
N THR A 143 -0.25 9.63 0.50
CA THR A 143 -0.44 8.26 1.00
C THR A 143 0.89 7.53 1.14
N VAL A 144 1.80 7.71 0.18
CA VAL A 144 3.17 7.16 0.24
C VAL A 144 3.94 7.78 1.41
N ALA A 145 3.87 9.10 1.58
CA ALA A 145 4.46 9.79 2.72
C ALA A 145 3.89 9.28 4.06
N GLY A 146 2.58 9.05 4.13
CA GLY A 146 1.93 8.42 5.28
C GLY A 146 2.50 7.03 5.59
N SER A 147 2.69 6.21 4.56
CA SER A 147 3.31 4.88 4.69
C SER A 147 4.73 4.96 5.25
N TRP A 148 5.54 5.89 4.75
CA TRP A 148 6.95 5.97 5.16
C TRP A 148 7.15 6.61 6.54
N ILE A 149 6.23 7.46 6.99
CA ILE A 149 6.29 8.06 8.33
C ILE A 149 5.71 7.10 9.38
N GLY A 150 4.61 6.40 9.10
CA GLY A 150 3.93 5.57 10.11
C GLY A 150 3.17 4.36 9.59
N GLY A 151 3.59 3.81 8.44
CA GLY A 151 3.15 2.53 7.90
C GLY A 151 1.79 2.55 7.21
N GLY A 152 1.32 1.36 6.83
CA GLY A 152 0.08 1.18 6.07
C GLY A 152 -1.18 1.75 6.74
N ALA A 153 -1.18 1.85 8.07
CA ALA A 153 -2.25 2.51 8.83
C ALA A 153 -2.35 4.01 8.48
N ASN A 154 -1.22 4.70 8.52
CA ASN A 154 -1.13 6.11 8.15
C ASN A 154 -1.39 6.29 6.65
N GLN A 155 -0.91 5.39 5.79
CA GLN A 155 -1.22 5.40 4.36
C GLN A 155 -2.73 5.35 4.10
N ALA A 156 -3.46 4.46 4.78
CA ALA A 156 -4.91 4.38 4.67
C ALA A 156 -5.60 5.62 5.26
N ALA A 157 -5.11 6.17 6.37
CA ALA A 157 -5.63 7.42 6.93
C ALA A 157 -5.47 8.60 5.96
N MET A 158 -4.32 8.71 5.29
CA MET A 158 -4.07 9.75 4.29
C MET A 158 -5.02 9.63 3.10
N LYS A 159 -5.38 8.42 2.67
CA LYS A 159 -6.37 8.19 1.61
C LYS A 159 -7.70 8.87 1.93
N GLU A 160 -8.21 8.64 3.14
CA GLU A 160 -9.51 9.16 3.59
C GLU A 160 -9.46 10.67 3.84
N ILE A 161 -8.40 11.19 4.49
CA ILE A 161 -8.24 12.62 4.77
C ILE A 161 -8.14 13.44 3.48
N PHE A 162 -7.32 12.97 2.53
CA PHE A 162 -7.08 13.70 1.28
C PHE A 162 -8.03 13.31 0.15
N ASN A 163 -9.02 12.44 0.42
CA ASN A 163 -9.99 11.94 -0.56
C ASN A 163 -9.29 11.48 -1.85
N VAL A 164 -8.32 10.58 -1.67
CA VAL A 164 -7.54 9.97 -2.76
C VAL A 164 -8.41 8.91 -3.42
N GLY A 165 -8.57 8.98 -4.75
CA GLY A 165 -9.40 8.01 -5.45
C GLY A 165 -8.82 6.59 -5.39
N ASP A 166 -9.70 5.60 -5.54
CA ASP A 166 -9.36 4.18 -5.35
C ASP A 166 -8.31 3.67 -6.35
N GLY A 167 -8.39 4.16 -7.60
CA GLY A 167 -7.42 3.84 -8.65
C GLY A 167 -6.03 4.38 -8.31
N LEU A 168 -5.93 5.68 -8.04
CA LEU A 168 -4.67 6.30 -7.62
C LEU A 168 -4.11 5.67 -6.34
N PHE A 169 -4.96 5.40 -5.34
CA PHE A 169 -4.53 4.76 -4.10
C PHE A 169 -3.93 3.37 -4.34
N SER A 170 -4.58 2.54 -5.16
CA SER A 170 -4.06 1.23 -5.53
C SER A 170 -2.72 1.33 -6.27
N ALA A 171 -2.56 2.32 -7.15
CA ALA A 171 -1.30 2.56 -7.84
C ALA A 171 -0.19 3.00 -6.85
N MET A 172 -0.50 3.88 -5.91
CA MET A 172 0.45 4.38 -4.91
C MET A 172 0.92 3.30 -3.95
N ILE A 173 0.05 2.38 -3.56
CA ILE A 173 0.45 1.19 -2.79
C ILE A 173 1.45 0.34 -3.58
N ALA A 174 1.20 0.11 -4.88
CA ALA A 174 2.12 -0.68 -5.70
C ALA A 174 3.50 0.02 -5.80
N VAL A 175 3.50 1.35 -6.01
CA VAL A 175 4.72 2.16 -5.99
C VAL A 175 5.44 2.03 -4.65
N ASP A 176 4.73 2.17 -3.54
CA ASP A 176 5.28 2.05 -2.19
C ASP A 176 5.98 0.69 -1.97
N VAL A 177 5.28 -0.41 -2.27
CA VAL A 177 5.84 -1.76 -2.15
C VAL A 177 7.07 -1.94 -3.05
N ILE A 178 7.03 -1.49 -4.31
CA ILE A 178 8.15 -1.65 -5.24
C ILE A 178 9.36 -0.84 -4.78
N VAL A 179 9.17 0.45 -4.47
CA VAL A 179 10.25 1.35 -4.04
C VAL A 179 10.87 0.86 -2.73
N ALA A 180 10.05 0.44 -1.76
CA ALA A 180 10.54 -0.09 -0.50
C ALA A 180 11.40 -1.35 -0.68
N ASN A 181 10.98 -2.29 -1.56
CA ASN A 181 11.74 -3.51 -1.82
C ASN A 181 13.03 -3.24 -2.59
N ILE A 182 13.01 -2.33 -3.58
CA ILE A 182 14.21 -1.92 -4.32
C ILE A 182 15.21 -1.27 -3.36
N TRP A 183 14.74 -0.35 -2.52
CA TRP A 183 15.60 0.33 -1.55
C TRP A 183 16.18 -0.63 -0.51
N LEU A 184 15.38 -1.56 0.01
CA LEU A 184 15.85 -2.62 0.90
C LEU A 184 16.96 -3.45 0.24
N ALA A 185 16.82 -3.79 -1.05
CA ALA A 185 17.85 -4.52 -1.78
C ALA A 185 19.17 -3.72 -1.86
N PHE A 186 19.11 -2.41 -2.13
CA PHE A 186 20.29 -1.54 -2.12
C PHE A 186 20.95 -1.46 -0.73
N LEU A 187 20.16 -1.31 0.34
CA LEU A 187 20.69 -1.27 1.70
C LEU A 187 21.36 -2.58 2.11
N LEU A 188 20.77 -3.73 1.77
CA LEU A 188 21.35 -5.05 2.06
C LEU A 188 22.61 -5.31 1.25
N TYR A 189 22.65 -4.87 -0.02
CA TYR A 189 23.86 -4.94 -0.82
C TYR A 189 24.96 -4.04 -0.27
N GLY A 190 24.64 -2.82 0.19
CA GLY A 190 25.62 -1.88 0.74
C GLY A 190 26.05 -2.14 2.19
N ALA A 191 25.32 -3.00 2.92
CA ALA A 191 25.66 -3.40 4.28
C ALA A 191 26.50 -4.70 4.34
N GLY A 192 26.62 -5.42 3.22
CA GLY A 192 27.53 -6.56 3.03
C GLY A 192 28.85 -6.13 2.43
#